data_AF-A0A737S839-F1
#
_entry.id   AF-A0A737S839-F1
#
_cell.length_a   1.000
_cell.length_b   1.000
_cell.length_c   1.000
_cell.angle_alpha   90.00
_cell.angle_beta   90.00
_cell.angle_gamma   90.00
#
_symmetry.space_group_name_H-M   'P 1'
#
loop_
_entity.id
_entity.type
_entity.pdbx_description
1 polymer ?
#
loop_
_entity_poly.entity_id
_entity_poly.type
_entity_poly.pdbx_seq_one_letter_code
_entity_poly.pdbx_strand_id
1 'polypeptide(L)'
;AYNVVSGSVATRDYNYREALKPQDSTESIFSKEGITAGETYHYAEPFLTEGDTESTETGAYFARLRHERILNAQYHVSGHSFSPHLAPGQVLETDGTLPDTVREGIVITTVRTSGSRKSSFTLTFEGIPYSETVCYRPALLNR
;
A
#
# COMPACT_ATOMS: atom_id res chain seq x y z
N ALA A 1 9.28 -10.30 -5.05
CA ALA A 1 8.84 -10.15 -6.46
C ALA A 1 8.36 -8.72 -6.68
N TYR A 2 8.33 -8.25 -7.94
CA TYR A 2 7.76 -6.94 -8.28
C TYR A 2 6.64 -7.08 -9.30
N ASN A 3 5.68 -6.15 -9.26
CA ASN A 3 4.57 -6.05 -10.18
C ASN A 3 4.52 -4.63 -10.76
N VAL A 4 4.12 -4.50 -12.04
CA VAL A 4 3.82 -3.18 -12.62
C VAL A 4 2.44 -2.75 -12.14
N VAL A 5 2.34 -1.55 -11.58
CA VAL A 5 1.09 -1.01 -11.00
C VAL A 5 0.74 0.35 -11.60
N SER A 6 -0.46 0.87 -11.36
CA SER A 6 -0.85 2.19 -11.86
C SER A 6 0.01 3.31 -11.25
N GLY A 7 0.33 4.34 -12.03
CA GLY A 7 1.16 5.47 -11.60
C GLY A 7 0.39 6.68 -11.06
N SER A 8 -0.91 6.74 -11.32
CA SER A 8 -1.80 7.77 -10.77
C SER A 8 -3.20 7.20 -10.53
N VAL A 9 -3.93 7.87 -9.65
CA VAL A 9 -5.36 7.62 -9.43
C VAL A 9 -6.13 8.92 -9.64
N ALA A 10 -7.09 8.90 -10.54
CA ALA A 10 -8.04 9.99 -10.75
C ALA A 10 -9.40 9.60 -10.17
N THR A 11 -10.02 10.51 -9.42
CA THR A 11 -11.34 10.33 -8.83
C THR A 11 -12.26 11.45 -9.26
N ARG A 12 -13.53 11.12 -9.52
CA ARG A 12 -14.56 12.08 -9.89
C ARG A 12 -15.87 11.78 -9.20
N ASP A 13 -16.62 12.80 -8.82
CA ASP A 13 -18.01 12.64 -8.38
C ASP A 13 -18.92 13.77 -8.91
N TYR A 14 -20.20 13.72 -8.56
CA TYR A 14 -21.20 14.75 -8.82
C TYR A 14 -22.00 15.05 -7.55
N ASN A 15 -21.88 16.29 -7.08
CA ASN A 15 -22.65 16.78 -5.94
C ASN A 15 -23.81 17.66 -6.42
N TYR A 16 -25.05 17.16 -6.32
CA TYR A 16 -26.25 17.91 -6.76
C TYR A 16 -26.47 19.23 -6.01
N ARG A 17 -25.94 19.38 -4.79
CA ARG A 17 -26.04 20.63 -4.02
C ARG A 17 -25.12 21.72 -4.57
N GLU A 18 -24.04 21.30 -5.21
CA GLU A 18 -23.03 22.16 -5.84
C GLU A 18 -22.84 21.74 -7.31
N ALA A 19 -23.94 21.59 -8.06
CA ALA A 19 -23.95 20.92 -9.37
C ALA A 19 -22.99 21.49 -10.42
N LEU A 20 -22.63 22.76 -10.31
CA LEU A 20 -21.70 23.44 -11.23
C LEU A 20 -20.24 23.40 -10.78
N LYS A 21 -19.96 22.87 -9.59
CA LYS A 21 -18.61 22.75 -9.05
C LYS A 21 -18.00 21.43 -9.50
N PRO A 22 -16.87 21.45 -10.21
CA PRO A 22 -16.12 20.24 -10.52
C PRO A 22 -15.73 19.50 -9.24
N GLN A 23 -15.77 18.17 -9.29
CA GLN A 23 -15.43 17.29 -8.17
C GLN A 23 -14.44 16.26 -8.69
N ASP A 24 -13.32 16.74 -9.23
CA ASP A 24 -12.29 15.97 -9.92
C ASP A 24 -10.99 16.08 -9.13
N SER A 25 -10.40 14.96 -8.70
CA SER A 25 -9.09 14.93 -8.04
C SER A 25 -8.15 13.95 -8.75
N THR A 26 -6.84 14.21 -8.73
CA THR A 26 -5.85 13.28 -9.28
C THR A 26 -4.61 13.25 -8.41
N GLU A 27 -4.21 12.04 -8.01
CA GLU A 27 -3.09 11.85 -7.08
C GLU A 27 -2.01 10.93 -7.68
N SER A 28 -0.77 11.39 -7.63
CA SER A 28 0.42 10.66 -8.07
C SER A 28 1.51 10.72 -7.01
N ILE A 29 1.59 9.69 -6.17
CA ILE A 29 2.68 9.50 -5.22
C ILE A 29 3.89 8.98 -6.00
N PHE A 30 5.05 9.57 -5.73
CA PHE A 30 6.29 9.15 -6.36
C PHE A 30 6.57 7.67 -6.07
N SER A 31 6.86 6.93 -7.14
CA SER A 31 7.35 5.55 -7.10
C SER A 31 8.60 5.48 -7.97
N LYS A 32 9.46 4.49 -7.72
CA LYS A 32 10.69 4.29 -8.48
C LYS A 32 10.37 4.17 -9.98
N GLU A 33 11.15 4.84 -10.82
CA GLU A 33 10.88 4.90 -12.26
C GLU A 33 10.87 3.52 -12.92
N GLY A 34 9.94 3.31 -13.87
CA GLY A 34 9.90 2.12 -14.74
C GLY A 34 9.06 0.93 -14.24
N ILE A 35 8.40 1.05 -13.09
CA ILE A 35 7.53 0.00 -12.51
C ILE A 35 6.10 0.49 -12.25
N THR A 36 5.77 1.68 -12.74
CA THR A 36 4.41 2.23 -12.78
C THR A 36 3.99 2.52 -14.22
N ALA A 37 2.71 2.31 -14.54
CA ALA A 37 2.17 2.56 -15.88
C ALA A 37 0.70 2.96 -15.84
N GLY A 38 0.34 3.99 -16.62
CA GLY A 38 -1.04 4.43 -16.78
C GLY A 38 -1.68 5.03 -15.53
N GLU A 39 -2.99 5.19 -15.60
CA GLU A 39 -3.84 5.81 -14.59
C GLU A 39 -5.04 4.90 -14.27
N THR A 40 -5.48 4.89 -13.01
CA THR A 40 -6.75 4.30 -12.61
C THR A 40 -7.77 5.39 -12.34
N TYR A 41 -8.90 5.32 -13.04
CA TYR A 41 -10.01 6.27 -12.87
C TYR A 41 -11.15 5.65 -12.03
N HIS A 42 -11.67 6.42 -11.09
CA HIS A 42 -12.84 6.07 -10.28
C HIS A 42 -13.90 7.17 -10.31
N TYR A 43 -15.16 6.75 -10.40
CA TYR A 43 -16.32 7.65 -10.37
C TYR A 43 -17.23 7.31 -9.20
N ALA A 44 -17.89 8.34 -8.63
CA ALA A 44 -18.86 8.24 -7.54
C ALA A 44 -18.30 7.60 -6.26
N GLU A 45 -17.18 8.15 -5.79
CA GLU A 45 -16.60 7.76 -4.50
C GLU A 45 -17.26 8.54 -3.35
N PRO A 46 -17.12 8.11 -2.08
CA PRO A 46 -17.89 8.70 -0.98
C PRO A 46 -17.29 10.05 -0.49
N PHE A 47 -17.19 11.04 -1.38
CA PHE A 47 -16.79 12.41 -1.06
C PHE A 47 -17.78 13.43 -1.64
N LEU A 48 -17.94 14.57 -0.98
CA LEU A 48 -18.81 15.66 -1.46
C LEU A 48 -18.02 16.88 -1.96
N THR A 49 -16.71 16.86 -1.76
CA THR A 49 -15.76 17.93 -2.08
C THR A 49 -14.44 17.34 -2.56
N GLU A 50 -13.86 17.92 -3.61
CA GLU A 50 -12.53 17.62 -4.12
C GLU A 50 -11.46 17.63 -3.01
N GLY A 51 -11.34 18.76 -2.30
CA GLY A 51 -10.45 18.95 -1.14
C GLY A 51 -8.97 18.69 -1.41
N ASP A 52 -8.18 18.52 -0.34
CA ASP A 52 -6.76 18.15 -0.42
C ASP A 52 -6.51 16.76 0.21
N THR A 53 -5.28 16.26 0.10
CA THR A 53 -4.91 14.93 0.58
C THR A 53 -4.89 14.77 2.10
N GLU A 54 -4.80 15.88 2.84
CA GLU A 54 -4.70 15.90 4.30
C GLU A 54 -6.07 15.99 4.97
N SER A 55 -7.04 16.57 4.26
CA SER A 55 -8.43 16.68 4.69
C SER A 55 -9.14 15.34 4.50
N THR A 56 -9.66 14.78 5.59
CA THR A 56 -10.39 13.51 5.55
C THR A 56 -11.66 13.61 4.70
N GLU A 57 -12.03 12.49 4.05
CA GLU A 57 -13.29 12.35 3.29
C GLU A 57 -13.40 13.25 2.04
N THR A 58 -12.27 13.70 1.51
CA THR A 58 -12.18 14.46 0.25
C THR A 58 -11.82 13.55 -0.92
N GLY A 59 -12.06 14.03 -2.15
CA GLY A 59 -11.68 13.33 -3.37
C GLY A 59 -10.18 13.05 -3.46
N ALA A 60 -9.35 14.03 -3.13
CA ALA A 60 -7.90 13.91 -3.09
C ALA A 60 -7.43 12.92 -2.01
N TYR A 61 -8.03 12.95 -0.81
CA TYR A 61 -7.74 11.97 0.24
C TYR A 61 -8.01 10.53 -0.22
N PHE A 62 -9.15 10.30 -0.85
CA PHE A 62 -9.54 8.98 -1.34
C PHE A 62 -8.69 8.52 -2.53
N ALA A 63 -8.28 9.43 -3.42
CA ALA A 63 -7.34 9.15 -4.49
C ALA A 63 -5.97 8.73 -3.93
N ARG A 64 -5.46 9.45 -2.93
CA ARG A 64 -4.21 9.10 -2.23
C ARG A 64 -4.27 7.73 -1.57
N LEU A 65 -5.32 7.45 -0.78
CA LEU A 65 -5.48 6.13 -0.12
C LEU A 65 -5.48 4.96 -1.11
N ARG A 66 -6.08 5.15 -2.29
CA ARG A 66 -6.09 4.15 -3.35
C ARG A 66 -4.73 3.99 -3.99
N HIS A 67 -4.06 5.10 -4.28
CA HIS A 67 -2.74 5.04 -4.87
C HIS A 67 -1.74 4.37 -3.93
N GLU A 68 -1.75 4.69 -2.63
CA GLU A 68 -0.95 3.98 -1.62
C GLU A 68 -1.24 2.48 -1.62
N ARG A 69 -2.51 2.06 -1.71
CA ARG A 69 -2.87 0.64 -1.80
C ARG A 69 -2.34 -0.03 -3.07
N ILE A 70 -2.39 0.67 -4.20
CA ILE A 70 -1.84 0.20 -5.48
C ILE A 70 -0.32 0.01 -5.36
N LEU A 71 0.38 0.98 -4.77
CA LEU A 71 1.82 0.92 -4.55
C LEU A 71 2.23 -0.18 -3.55
N ASN A 72 1.41 -0.47 -2.53
CA ASN A 72 1.67 -1.58 -1.61
C ASN A 72 1.67 -2.96 -2.30
N ALA A 73 1.01 -3.10 -3.45
CA ALA A 73 1.02 -4.34 -4.25
C ALA A 73 2.21 -4.43 -5.21
N GLN A 74 3.00 -3.35 -5.34
CA GLN A 74 4.10 -3.24 -6.28
C GLN A 74 5.27 -4.16 -5.92
N TYR A 75 5.61 -4.24 -4.63
CA TYR A 75 6.67 -5.11 -4.12
C TYR A 75 6.16 -6.00 -3.01
N HIS A 76 6.44 -7.30 -3.14
CA HIS A 76 6.15 -8.28 -2.10
C HIS A 76 7.42 -9.02 -1.72
N VAL A 77 7.67 -9.07 -0.42
CA VAL A 77 8.79 -9.77 0.20
C VAL A 77 8.23 -10.94 0.98
N SER A 78 8.81 -12.12 0.80
CA SER A 78 8.53 -13.28 1.63
C SER A 78 9.82 -13.84 2.18
N GLY A 79 9.74 -14.39 3.39
CA GLY A 79 10.88 -14.95 4.07
C GLY A 79 10.50 -16.05 5.05
N HIS A 80 11.52 -16.78 5.51
CA HIS A 80 11.40 -17.82 6.50
C HIS A 80 12.35 -17.54 7.66
N SER A 81 11.91 -17.84 8.88
CA SER A 81 12.70 -17.66 10.09
C SER A 81 12.33 -18.72 11.13
N PHE A 82 13.23 -18.91 12.09
CA PHE A 82 12.99 -19.72 13.29
C PHE A 82 12.79 -18.85 14.54
N SER A 83 12.88 -17.52 14.41
CA SER A 83 12.70 -16.59 15.54
C SER A 83 11.21 -16.41 15.85
N PRO A 84 10.77 -16.61 17.10
CA PRO A 84 9.38 -16.37 17.49
C PRO A 84 9.06 -14.89 17.73
N HIS A 85 10.04 -13.99 17.62
CA HIS A 85 9.87 -12.57 17.94
C HIS A 85 9.29 -11.73 16.79
N LEU A 86 9.21 -12.30 15.59
CA LEU A 86 8.69 -11.60 14.42
C LEU A 86 7.16 -11.52 14.46
N ALA A 87 6.63 -10.31 14.34
CA ALA A 87 5.21 -10.01 14.39
C ALA A 87 4.82 -9.00 13.29
N PRO A 88 3.57 -9.04 12.80
CA PRO A 88 3.06 -8.01 11.90
C PRO A 88 3.16 -6.61 12.53
N GLY A 89 3.49 -5.61 11.71
CA GLY A 89 3.69 -4.23 12.14
C GLY A 89 5.12 -3.89 12.57
N GLN A 90 6.02 -4.87 12.68
CA GLN A 90 7.44 -4.61 12.89
C GLN A 90 8.15 -4.26 11.57
N VAL A 91 9.20 -3.44 11.68
CA VAL A 91 10.17 -3.24 10.59
C VAL A 91 11.35 -4.16 10.83
N LEU A 92 11.62 -5.03 9.87
CA LEU A 92 12.79 -5.90 9.87
C LEU A 92 13.92 -5.20 9.12
N GLU A 93 14.95 -4.84 9.86
CA GLU A 93 16.24 -4.42 9.34
C GLU A 93 17.21 -5.60 9.39
N THR A 94 18.05 -5.75 8.37
CA THR A 94 19.03 -6.83 8.33
C THR A 94 20.42 -6.28 8.11
N ASP A 95 21.40 -6.78 8.84
CA ASP A 95 22.81 -6.42 8.67
C ASP A 95 23.44 -7.01 7.39
N GLY A 96 22.68 -7.80 6.64
CA GLY A 96 23.10 -8.45 5.39
C GLY A 96 22.93 -7.56 4.16
N THR A 97 23.55 -7.97 3.05
CA THR A 97 23.38 -7.30 1.77
C THR A 97 21.99 -7.58 1.20
N LEU A 98 21.08 -6.64 1.35
CA LEU A 98 19.75 -6.68 0.75
C LEU A 98 19.72 -5.98 -0.62
N PRO A 99 18.82 -6.39 -1.52
CA PRO A 99 18.52 -5.62 -2.73
C PRO A 99 18.11 -4.19 -2.37
N ASP A 100 18.47 -3.23 -3.22
CA ASP A 100 18.21 -1.80 -3.03
C ASP A 100 16.75 -1.48 -2.68
N THR A 101 15.81 -2.27 -3.18
CA THR A 101 14.37 -2.09 -2.95
C THR A 101 13.93 -2.30 -1.51
N VAL A 102 14.69 -3.04 -0.70
CA VAL A 102 14.35 -3.38 0.70
C VAL A 102 15.47 -2.98 1.66
N ARG A 103 16.42 -2.17 1.18
CA ARG A 103 17.60 -1.77 1.95
C ARG A 103 17.24 -0.98 3.20
N GLU A 104 16.18 -0.17 3.12
CA GLU A 104 15.67 0.63 4.23
C GLU A 104 14.85 -0.20 5.23
N GLY A 105 14.64 -1.49 4.96
CA GLY A 105 13.91 -2.41 5.82
C GLY A 105 12.66 -3.01 5.15
N ILE A 106 12.07 -3.96 5.85
CA ILE A 106 10.87 -4.67 5.42
C ILE A 106 9.80 -4.52 6.51
N VAL A 107 8.67 -3.90 6.18
CA VAL A 107 7.50 -3.86 7.06
C VAL A 107 6.80 -5.22 6.97
N ILE A 108 6.73 -5.94 8.09
CA ILE A 108 6.06 -7.23 8.16
C ILE A 108 4.54 -7.02 8.15
N THR A 109 3.86 -7.55 7.15
CA THR A 109 2.39 -7.43 7.00
C THR A 109 1.66 -8.69 7.44
N THR A 110 2.28 -9.86 7.28
CA THR A 110 1.69 -11.15 7.66
C THR A 110 2.75 -12.07 8.25
N VAL A 111 2.37 -12.83 9.28
CA VAL A 111 3.18 -13.87 9.87
C VAL A 111 2.36 -15.15 9.95
N ARG A 112 2.94 -16.27 9.54
CA ARG A 112 2.36 -17.61 9.65
C ARG A 112 3.38 -18.51 10.35
N THR A 113 2.98 -19.08 11.48
CA THR A 113 3.83 -19.95 12.28
C THR A 113 3.29 -21.38 12.28
N SER A 114 4.18 -22.34 12.39
CA SER A 114 3.85 -23.75 12.61
C SER A 114 4.88 -24.39 13.54
N GLY A 115 4.46 -25.35 14.34
CA GLY A 115 5.33 -26.07 15.26
C GLY A 115 4.51 -27.11 16.04
N SER A 116 5.14 -28.20 16.45
CA SER A 116 4.49 -29.25 17.23
C SER A 116 5.50 -30.01 18.09
N ARG A 117 5.05 -30.92 18.96
CA ARG A 117 5.97 -31.82 19.69
C ARG A 117 6.79 -32.73 18.76
N LYS A 118 6.36 -32.90 17.51
CA LYS A 118 7.03 -33.71 16.48
C LYS A 118 7.79 -32.88 15.44
N SER A 119 7.68 -31.54 15.47
CA SER A 119 8.26 -30.65 14.46
C SER A 119 8.73 -29.34 15.06
N SER A 120 9.94 -28.92 14.71
CA SER A 120 10.51 -27.64 15.14
C SER A 120 9.60 -26.47 14.79
N PHE A 121 9.70 -25.39 15.58
CA PHE A 121 9.03 -24.14 15.26
C PHE A 121 9.57 -23.57 13.96
N THR A 122 8.67 -23.13 13.09
CA THR A 122 8.99 -22.48 11.82
C THR A 122 8.05 -21.30 11.60
N LEU A 123 8.58 -20.21 11.07
CA LEU A 123 7.85 -19.00 10.77
C LEU A 123 8.07 -18.62 9.31
N THR A 124 6.99 -18.33 8.60
CA THR A 124 7.02 -17.65 7.31
C THR A 124 6.40 -16.28 7.47
N PHE A 125 7.02 -15.27 6.88
CA PHE A 125 6.50 -13.91 6.91
C PHE A 125 6.37 -13.36 5.50
N GLU A 126 5.46 -12.40 5.38
CA GLU A 126 5.29 -11.56 4.21
C GLU A 126 5.43 -10.10 4.62
N GLY A 127 5.90 -9.27 3.71
CA GLY A 127 6.11 -7.86 3.96
C GLY A 127 6.23 -7.04 2.70
N ILE A 128 6.30 -5.73 2.92
CA ILE A 128 6.54 -4.73 1.89
C ILE A 128 7.81 -3.95 2.22
N PRO A 129 8.50 -3.34 1.24
CA PRO A 129 9.56 -2.39 1.52
C PRO A 129 9.10 -1.28 2.47
N TYR A 130 9.97 -0.90 3.40
CA TYR A 130 9.78 0.32 4.18
C TYR A 130 9.81 1.55 3.26
N SER A 131 8.96 2.54 3.54
CA SER A 131 8.89 3.80 2.82
C SER A 131 8.35 4.90 3.74
N GLU A 132 8.99 6.07 3.72
CA GLU A 132 8.52 7.28 4.41
C GLU A 132 7.37 7.98 3.66
N THR A 133 7.19 7.68 2.36
CA THR A 133 6.23 8.37 1.49
C THR A 133 4.97 7.54 1.22
N VAL A 134 5.04 6.22 1.37
CA VAL A 134 3.92 5.30 1.07
C VAL A 134 3.54 4.53 2.33
N CYS A 135 2.34 4.79 2.84
CA CYS A 135 1.79 4.05 3.97
C CYS A 135 1.21 2.69 3.54
N TYR A 136 1.35 1.68 4.41
CA TYR A 136 0.64 0.42 4.24
C TYR A 136 -0.89 0.61 4.28
N ARG A 137 -1.59 0.03 3.31
CA ARG A 137 -3.05 0.01 3.23
C ARG A 137 -3.55 -1.42 3.04
N PRO A 138 -4.47 -1.90 3.89
CA PRO A 138 -5.05 -3.22 3.74
C PRO A 138 -5.90 -3.32 2.46
N ALA A 139 -6.08 -4.55 1.97
CA ALA A 139 -7.01 -4.84 0.89
C ALA A 139 -8.44 -4.45 1.26
N LEU A 140 -9.21 -4.02 0.26
CA LEU A 140 -10.63 -3.73 0.45
C LEU A 140 -11.39 -5.04 0.71
N LEU A 141 -12.37 -4.97 1.60
CA LEU A 141 -13.32 -6.06 1.80
C LEU A 141 -14.25 -6.13 0.58
N ASN A 142 -14.40 -7.32 0.00
CA ASN A 142 -15.46 -7.56 -0.97
C ASN A 142 -16.79 -7.44 -0.22
N ARG A 143 -17.60 -6.45 -0.60
CA ARG A 143 -18.94 -6.21 -0.07
C ARG A 143 -19.98 -6.53 -1.12
#